data_AF-A0A512JBX7-F1
#
_entry.id   AF-A0A512JBX7-F1
#
_cell.length_a   1.000
_cell.length_b   1.000
_cell.length_c   1.000
_cell.angle_alpha   90.00
_cell.angle_beta   90.00
_cell.angle_gamma   90.00
#
_symmetry.space_group_name_H-M   'P 1'
#
loop_
_entity.id
_entity.type
_entity.pdbx_description
1 polymer ?
#
loop_
_entity_poly.entity_id
_entity_poly.type
_entity_poly.pdbx_seq_one_letter_code
_entity_poly.pdbx_strand_id
1 'polypeptide(L)'
;MPGETVATRDRDPAQVRPNGRPGHEALAALDQVLTHRPKKDDPAFSHATLCLTAFRDELIEGHRRQACTRERLTHLNGVISVVLAGHFPLGDVPWDEIDRARGWLAELVEAVEPE
;
A
#
# COMPACT_ATOMS: atom_id res chain seq x y z
N MET A 1 26.12 34.57 -8.58
CA MET A 1 24.97 33.84 -9.17
C MET A 1 25.26 33.69 -10.65
N PRO A 2 25.36 32.46 -11.17
CA PRO A 2 24.20 31.60 -11.49
C PRO A 2 24.32 30.23 -10.79
N GLY A 3 23.27 29.48 -10.46
CA GLY A 3 21.99 29.33 -11.12
C GLY A 3 21.92 27.90 -11.67
N GLU A 4 21.98 26.90 -10.78
CA GLU A 4 21.97 25.48 -11.16
C GLU A 4 20.53 25.03 -11.37
N THR A 5 20.21 24.78 -12.63
CA THR A 5 18.92 24.34 -13.15
C THR A 5 18.54 22.98 -12.57
N VAL A 6 17.47 22.97 -11.79
CA VAL A 6 16.78 21.77 -11.32
C VAL A 6 16.42 20.89 -12.52
N ALA A 7 17.04 19.72 -12.59
CA ALA A 7 16.64 18.66 -13.50
C ALA A 7 15.23 18.19 -13.11
N THR A 8 14.24 18.69 -13.84
CA THR A 8 12.88 18.18 -13.86
C THR A 8 12.96 16.72 -14.30
N ARG A 9 12.95 15.80 -13.35
CA ARG A 9 12.72 14.38 -13.63
C ARG A 9 11.30 14.27 -14.14
N ASP A 10 11.23 14.19 -15.46
CA ASP A 10 10.11 13.71 -16.25
C ASP A 10 9.57 12.43 -15.60
N ARG A 11 8.54 12.57 -14.76
CA ARG A 11 7.75 11.43 -14.32
C ARG A 11 6.74 11.20 -15.43
N ASP A 12 7.07 10.21 -16.25
CA ASP A 12 6.18 9.60 -17.22
C ASP A 12 4.80 9.31 -16.57
N PRO A 13 3.71 10.01 -16.99
CA PRO A 13 2.39 9.86 -16.38
C PRO A 13 1.67 8.57 -16.84
N ALA A 14 2.34 7.67 -17.56
CA ALA A 14 1.75 6.46 -18.13
C ALA A 14 2.26 5.15 -17.51
N GLN A 15 2.84 5.16 -16.31
CA GLN A 15 3.12 3.93 -15.58
C GLN A 15 1.80 3.35 -15.04
N VAL A 16 1.20 2.49 -15.86
CA VAL A 16 0.22 1.45 -15.54
C VAL A 16 -0.74 1.89 -14.44
N ARG A 17 -1.86 2.51 -14.81
CA ARG A 17 -3.05 2.42 -13.96
C ARG A 17 -3.60 1.00 -14.21
N PRO A 18 -3.35 0.01 -13.34
CA PRO A 18 -4.05 -1.24 -13.46
C PRO A 18 -5.54 -0.92 -13.31
N ASN A 19 -6.37 -1.63 -14.08
CA ASN A 19 -7.80 -1.36 -14.16
C ASN A 19 -8.45 -1.52 -12.78
N GLY A 20 -8.72 -0.38 -12.13
CA GLY A 20 -10.01 -0.08 -11.53
C GLY A 20 -10.19 -0.22 -10.02
N ARG A 21 -9.31 -0.91 -9.28
CA ARG A 21 -9.50 -1.16 -7.84
C ARG A 21 -8.16 -1.37 -7.10
N PRO A 22 -7.35 -0.32 -6.86
CA PRO A 22 -6.08 -0.46 -6.14
C PRO A 22 -6.22 -1.06 -4.73
N GLY A 23 -7.39 -0.91 -4.09
CA GLY A 23 -7.67 -1.55 -2.81
C GLY A 23 -7.62 -3.07 -2.92
N HIS A 24 -8.33 -3.62 -3.90
CA HIS A 24 -8.35 -5.06 -4.19
C HIS A 24 -6.96 -5.60 -4.58
N GLU A 25 -6.20 -4.83 -5.35
CA GLU A 25 -4.84 -5.21 -5.73
C GLU A 25 -3.89 -5.24 -4.54
N ALA A 26 -3.99 -4.26 -3.64
CA ALA A 26 -3.22 -4.25 -2.39
C ALA A 26 -3.58 -5.45 -1.51
N LEU A 27 -4.86 -5.82 -1.45
CA LEU A 27 -5.31 -7.00 -0.70
C LEU A 27 -4.78 -8.30 -1.33
N ALA A 28 -4.88 -8.45 -2.65
CA ALA A 28 -4.38 -9.61 -3.35
C ALA A 28 -2.85 -9.78 -3.21
N ALA A 29 -2.09 -8.67 -3.25
CA ALA A 29 -0.65 -8.69 -3.04
C ALA A 29 -0.29 -9.10 -1.60
N LEU A 30 -1.04 -8.64 -0.60
CA LEU A 30 -0.85 -9.02 0.80
C LEU A 30 -1.22 -10.49 1.06
N ASP A 31 -2.27 -10.99 0.40
CA ASP A 31 -2.65 -12.40 0.44
C ASP A 31 -1.56 -13.31 -0.10
N GLN A 32 -0.87 -12.88 -1.17
CA GLN A 32 0.28 -13.62 -1.70
C GLN A 32 1.42 -13.67 -0.69
N VAL A 33 1.72 -12.57 0.02
CA VAL A 33 2.73 -12.54 1.08
C VAL A 33 2.37 -13.54 2.20
N LEU A 34 1.12 -13.55 2.66
CA LEU A 34 0.66 -14.44 3.72
C LEU A 34 0.64 -15.92 3.30
N THR A 35 0.33 -16.20 2.03
CA THR A 35 0.28 -17.56 1.48
C THR A 35 1.68 -18.14 1.30
N HIS A 36 2.60 -17.36 0.70
CA HIS A 36 3.94 -17.85 0.40
C HIS A 36 4.88 -17.77 1.62
N ARG A 37 4.54 -16.95 2.63
CA ARG A 37 5.37 -16.64 3.80
C ARG A 37 6.84 -16.50 3.42
N PRO A 38 7.14 -15.55 2.51
CA PRO A 38 8.45 -15.46 1.91
C PRO A 38 9.54 -15.31 2.96
N LYS A 39 10.71 -15.86 2.65
CA LYS A 39 11.93 -15.62 3.43
C LYS A 39 12.45 -14.21 3.13
N LYS A 40 13.41 -13.75 3.95
CA LYS A 40 14.04 -12.43 3.86
C LYS A 40 14.40 -12.05 2.40
N ASP A 41 14.16 -10.80 2.04
CA ASP A 41 14.45 -10.17 0.74
C ASP A 41 13.59 -10.63 -0.46
N ASP A 42 12.43 -11.26 -0.21
CA ASP A 42 11.51 -11.62 -1.29
C ASP A 42 10.78 -10.41 -1.88
N PRO A 43 10.65 -10.32 -3.22
CA PRO A 43 9.96 -9.23 -3.88
C PRO A 43 8.48 -9.12 -3.52
N ALA A 44 7.84 -10.13 -2.95
CA ALA A 44 6.43 -10.10 -2.56
C ALA A 44 6.12 -8.99 -1.54
N PHE A 45 7.00 -8.78 -0.54
CA PHE A 45 6.82 -7.66 0.41
C PHE A 45 6.97 -6.30 -0.26
N SER A 46 7.93 -6.18 -1.19
CA SER A 46 8.12 -4.95 -1.97
C SER A 46 6.90 -4.66 -2.83
N HIS A 47 6.34 -5.69 -3.48
CA HIS A 47 5.14 -5.57 -4.29
C HIS A 47 3.91 -5.19 -3.46
N ALA A 48 3.67 -5.86 -2.33
CA ALA A 48 2.58 -5.51 -1.41
C ALA A 48 2.69 -4.07 -0.89
N THR A 49 3.91 -3.62 -0.55
CA THR A 49 4.15 -2.23 -0.13
C THR A 49 3.81 -1.24 -1.25
N LEU A 50 4.20 -1.53 -2.50
CA LEU A 50 3.88 -0.67 -3.65
C LEU A 50 2.36 -0.55 -3.86
N CYS A 51 1.63 -1.67 -3.86
CA CYS A 51 0.18 -1.67 -4.03
C CYS A 51 -0.52 -0.91 -2.89
N LEU A 52 -0.10 -1.10 -1.64
CA LEU A 52 -0.64 -0.36 -0.50
C LEU A 52 -0.38 1.15 -0.61
N THR A 53 0.81 1.55 -1.07
CA THR A 53 1.11 2.98 -1.30
C THR A 53 0.27 3.57 -2.42
N ALA A 54 0.00 2.83 -3.49
CA ALA A 54 -0.89 3.27 -4.56
C ALA A 54 -2.33 3.47 -4.04
N PHE A 55 -2.85 2.53 -3.25
CA PHE A 55 -4.17 2.68 -2.63
C PHE A 55 -4.23 3.89 -1.70
N ARG A 56 -3.17 4.15 -0.93
CA ARG A 56 -3.10 5.34 -0.07
C ARG A 56 -3.15 6.63 -0.89
N ASP A 57 -2.45 6.69 -2.00
CA ASP A 57 -2.41 7.88 -2.84
C ASP A 57 -3.82 8.16 -3.42
N GLU A 58 -4.58 7.13 -3.78
CA GLU A 58 -6.00 7.29 -4.18
C GLU A 58 -6.89 7.75 -3.02
N LEU A 59 -6.74 7.20 -1.82
CA LEU A 59 -7.50 7.68 -0.66
C LEU A 59 -7.15 9.13 -0.31
N ILE A 60 -5.90 9.57 -0.51
CA ILE A 60 -5.48 10.96 -0.32
C ILE A 60 -6.15 11.87 -1.36
N GLU A 61 -6.18 11.46 -2.63
CA GLU A 61 -6.91 12.19 -3.67
C GLU A 61 -8.41 12.27 -3.35
N GLY A 62 -9.01 11.16 -2.91
CA GLY A 62 -10.40 11.08 -2.47
C GLY A 62 -10.69 11.98 -1.27
N HIS A 63 -9.79 12.03 -0.28
CA HIS A 63 -9.91 12.91 0.88
C HIS A 63 -9.86 14.39 0.49
N ARG A 64 -8.98 14.77 -0.46
CA ARG A 64 -8.93 16.13 -1.01
C ARG A 64 -10.24 16.52 -1.71
N ARG A 65 -10.97 15.55 -2.26
CA ARG A 65 -12.31 15.71 -2.86
C ARG A 65 -13.46 15.52 -1.86
N GLN A 66 -13.18 15.42 -0.54
CA GLN A 66 -14.13 15.13 0.55
C GLN A 66 -14.84 13.76 0.45
N ALA A 67 -14.38 12.85 -0.41
CA ALA A 67 -14.97 11.52 -0.60
C ALA A 67 -14.43 10.46 0.38
N CYS A 68 -13.40 10.78 1.18
CA CYS A 68 -12.77 9.85 2.13
C CYS A 68 -12.52 10.52 3.48
N THR A 69 -12.62 9.76 4.58
CA THR A 69 -12.37 10.25 5.95
C THR A 69 -10.91 10.10 6.34
N ARG A 70 -10.42 11.01 7.19
CA ARG A 70 -9.04 10.95 7.74
C ARG A 70 -8.78 9.67 8.55
N GLU A 71 -9.82 9.10 9.13
CA GLU A 71 -9.76 7.86 9.89
C GLU A 71 -9.34 6.67 9.02
N ARG A 72 -9.94 6.54 7.83
CA ARG A 72 -9.60 5.50 6.84
C ARG A 72 -8.14 5.60 6.38
N LEU A 73 -7.65 6.82 6.16
CA LEU A 73 -6.22 7.06 5.87
C LEU A 73 -5.29 6.68 7.02
N THR A 74 -5.71 6.94 8.26
CA THR A 74 -4.96 6.56 9.46
C THR A 74 -4.89 5.04 9.58
N HIS A 75 -6.00 4.34 9.35
CA HIS A 75 -6.04 2.87 9.34
C HIS A 75 -5.12 2.28 8.27
N LEU A 76 -5.16 2.79 7.03
CA LEU A 76 -4.28 2.30 5.97
C LEU A 76 -2.79 2.52 6.28
N ASN A 77 -2.43 3.66 6.89
CA ASN A 77 -1.06 3.89 7.34
C ASN A 77 -0.62 2.89 8.42
N GLY A 78 -1.53 2.45 9.29
CA GLY A 78 -1.28 1.37 10.24
C GLY A 78 -0.94 0.06 9.53
N VAL A 79 -1.76 -0.34 8.55
CA VAL A 79 -1.52 -1.54 7.72
C VAL A 79 -0.16 -1.48 7.03
N ILE A 80 0.16 -0.36 6.37
CA ILE A 80 1.46 -0.15 5.71
C ILE A 80 2.61 -0.33 6.71
N SER A 81 2.47 0.22 7.92
CA SER A 81 3.52 0.14 8.95
C SER A 81 3.78 -1.30 9.39
N VAL A 82 2.72 -2.11 9.54
CA VAL A 82 2.84 -3.53 9.90
C VAL A 82 3.47 -4.34 8.77
N VAL A 83 3.05 -4.12 7.53
CA VAL A 83 3.62 -4.82 6.36
C VAL A 83 5.09 -4.45 6.17
N LEU A 84 5.45 -3.19 6.39
CA LEU A 84 6.84 -2.74 6.33
C LEU A 84 7.70 -3.33 7.45
N ALA A 85 7.15 -3.46 8.67
CA ALA A 85 7.81 -4.18 9.76
C ALA A 85 8.00 -5.67 9.43
N GLY A 86 7.09 -6.28 8.68
CA GLY A 86 7.22 -7.63 8.15
C GLY A 86 8.29 -7.77 7.06
N HIS A 87 8.49 -6.72 6.24
CA HIS A 87 9.53 -6.69 5.23
C HIS A 87 10.94 -6.58 5.84
N PHE A 88 11.07 -5.86 6.96
CA PHE A 88 12.34 -5.67 7.68
C PHE A 88 12.19 -6.04 9.16
N PRO A 89 12.00 -7.32 9.48
CA PRO A 89 11.75 -7.74 10.86
C PRO A 89 13.00 -7.58 11.73
N LEU A 90 12.81 -7.08 12.95
CA LEU A 90 13.82 -7.12 14.01
C LEU A 90 13.74 -8.47 14.74
N GLY A 91 14.03 -9.55 14.02
CA GLY A 91 13.87 -10.93 14.50
C GLY A 91 13.02 -11.76 13.54
N ASP A 92 11.95 -12.38 14.06
CA ASP A 92 10.99 -13.11 13.26
C ASP A 92 9.94 -12.18 12.62
N VAL A 93 9.41 -12.60 11.48
CA VAL A 93 8.33 -11.87 10.81
C VAL A 93 7.05 -11.98 11.65
N PRO A 94 6.40 -10.85 12.00
CA PRO A 94 5.18 -10.83 12.81
C PRO A 94 3.95 -11.25 11.96
N TRP A 95 3.87 -12.53 11.60
CA TRP A 95 2.85 -13.05 10.68
C TRP A 95 1.42 -12.84 11.19
N ASP A 96 1.20 -12.95 12.50
CA ASP A 96 -0.13 -12.76 13.12
C ASP A 96 -0.58 -11.30 13.06
N GLU A 97 0.35 -10.35 13.14
CA GLU A 97 0.09 -8.93 12.94
C GLU A 97 -0.19 -8.63 11.47
N ILE A 98 0.55 -9.23 10.54
CA ILE A 98 0.33 -9.07 9.10
C ILE A 98 -1.04 -9.64 8.69
N ASP A 99 -1.45 -10.78 9.23
CA ASP A 99 -2.76 -11.38 8.97
C ASP A 99 -3.90 -10.49 9.51
N ARG A 100 -3.74 -9.94 10.72
CA ARG A 100 -4.67 -8.94 11.26
C ARG A 100 -4.73 -7.68 10.40
N ALA A 101 -3.59 -7.19 9.93
CA ALA A 101 -3.52 -6.03 9.04
C ALA A 101 -4.21 -6.31 7.69
N ARG A 102 -4.12 -7.54 7.17
CA ARG A 102 -4.88 -8.01 6.00
C ARG A 102 -6.39 -7.99 6.25
N GLY A 103 -6.84 -8.42 7.42
CA GLY A 103 -8.25 -8.33 7.81
C GLY A 103 -8.76 -6.88 7.79
N TRP A 104 -8.02 -5.95 8.39
CA TRP A 104 -8.38 -4.52 8.38
C TRP A 104 -8.34 -3.91 6.97
N LEU A 105 -7.39 -4.33 6.14
CA LEU A 105 -7.34 -3.90 4.75
C LEU A 105 -8.58 -4.37 3.99
N ALA A 106 -9.02 -5.62 4.18
CA ALA A 106 -10.22 -6.14 3.54
C ALA A 106 -11.47 -5.33 3.90
N GLU A 107 -11.67 -5.03 5.18
CA GLU A 107 -12.78 -4.16 5.64
C GLU A 107 -12.72 -2.76 5.01
N LEU A 108 -11.51 -2.20 4.88
CA LEU A 108 -11.31 -0.88 4.28
C LEU A 108 -11.61 -0.90 2.77
N VAL A 109 -11.20 -1.96 2.07
CA VAL A 109 -11.46 -2.15 0.64
C VAL A 109 -12.96 -2.27 0.39
N GLU A 110 -13.68 -3.11 1.15
CA GLU A 110 -15.14 -3.24 1.07
C GLU A 110 -15.85 -1.89 1.24
N ALA A 111 -15.35 -1.05 2.16
CA ALA A 111 -15.95 0.25 2.47
C ALA A 111 -15.65 1.38 1.46
N VAL A 112 -14.67 1.19 0.57
CA VAL A 112 -14.21 2.19 -0.41
C VAL A 112 -14.52 1.76 -1.85
N GLU A 113 -14.40 0.47 -2.13
CA GLU A 113 -14.60 -0.16 -3.43
C GLU A 113 -15.59 -1.33 -3.30
N PRO A 114 -16.86 -1.09 -2.91
CA PRO A 114 -17.86 -2.17 -2.86
C PRO A 114 -18.04 -2.79 -4.25
N GLU A 115 -18.33 -4.09 -4.31
CA GLU A 115 -18.46 -4.84 -5.57
C GLU A 115 -19.49 -4.25 -6.54
#